data_AF-A0A916WNI7-F1
#
_entry.id   AF-A0A916WNI7-F1
#
_cell.length_a   1.000
_cell.length_b   1.000
_cell.length_c   1.000
_cell.angle_alpha   90.00
_cell.angle_beta   90.00
_cell.angle_gamma   90.00
#
_symmetry.space_group_name_H-M   'P 1'
#
loop_
_entity.id
_entity.type
_entity.pdbx_description
1 polymer ?
#
loop_
_entity_poly.entity_id
_entity_poly.type
_entity_poly.pdbx_seq_one_letter_code
_entity_poly.pdbx_strand_id
1 'polypeptide(L)'
;MKIAVPLLLVPLLAACARDATVYPSLAKRPIEAMDLSKPPESAPATIVPDPALDAKIATLTRRLAALKSGFDTDAARAETLARAGGARTVGSEAWLTAQTGLAALDDWRAQTSTLVGEADDAARTRATALQPPYPALEALQAAIGAESARQNDAARRIQALLPGA
;
A
#
# COMPACT_ATOMS: atom_id res chain seq x y z
N MET A 1 -49.38 73.16 -10.84
CA MET A 1 -48.07 73.69 -11.24
C MET A 1 -46.99 72.96 -10.44
N LYS A 2 -46.10 72.26 -11.15
CA LYS A 2 -44.76 71.78 -10.74
C LYS A 2 -44.69 70.76 -9.58
N ILE A 3 -44.54 69.50 -10.01
CA ILE A 3 -44.00 68.36 -9.27
C ILE A 3 -42.53 68.67 -8.94
N ALA A 4 -42.20 68.73 -7.66
CA ALA A 4 -40.87 68.99 -7.11
C ALA A 4 -41.01 68.60 -5.62
N VAL A 5 -40.33 67.64 -4.99
CA VAL A 5 -39.07 66.92 -5.22
C VAL A 5 -39.08 65.77 -4.19
N PRO A 6 -38.86 64.48 -4.53
CA PRO A 6 -38.39 63.50 -3.56
C PRO A 6 -36.90 63.24 -3.81
N LEU A 7 -36.07 64.28 -3.68
CA LEU A 7 -34.61 64.24 -3.80
C LEU A 7 -33.96 64.50 -2.43
N LEU A 8 -34.58 64.01 -1.35
CA LEU A 8 -34.05 64.15 0.02
C LEU A 8 -33.89 62.80 0.74
N LEU A 9 -34.02 61.68 0.04
CA LEU A 9 -33.81 60.34 0.61
C LEU A 9 -32.66 59.55 -0.02
N VAL A 10 -32.05 60.07 -1.09
CA VAL A 10 -30.89 59.43 -1.76
C VAL A 10 -29.60 59.41 -0.90
N PRO A 11 -29.26 60.41 -0.06
CA PRO A 11 -27.97 60.38 0.63
C PRO A 11 -27.93 59.41 1.83
N LEU A 12 -29.07 58.88 2.30
CA LEU A 12 -29.10 57.94 3.42
C LEU A 12 -28.71 56.50 3.05
N LEU A 13 -28.65 56.16 1.76
CA LEU A 13 -28.14 54.86 1.30
C LEU A 13 -26.61 54.83 1.12
N ALA A 14 -25.94 55.98 1.11
CA ALA A 14 -24.48 56.05 0.98
C ALA A 14 -23.72 55.64 2.25
N ALA A 15 -24.42 55.48 3.39
CA ALA A 15 -23.83 55.07 4.66
C ALA A 15 -23.41 53.59 4.71
N CYS A 16 -23.96 52.72 3.84
CA CYS A 16 -23.57 51.30 3.74
C CYS A 16 -22.34 51.06 2.86
N ALA A 17 -21.88 52.06 2.10
CA ALA A 17 -20.62 52.02 1.34
C ALA A 17 -19.45 52.62 2.11
N ARG A 18 -19.56 52.69 3.45
CA ARG A 18 -18.44 53.05 4.32
C ARG A 18 -17.45 51.88 4.28
N ASP A 19 -16.41 52.02 3.46
CA ASP A 19 -15.27 51.11 3.45
C ASP A 19 -14.56 51.21 4.80
N ALA A 20 -14.93 50.34 5.74
CA ALA A 20 -14.49 50.34 7.14
C ALA A 20 -13.18 49.57 7.32
N THR A 21 -12.56 49.18 6.23
CA THR A 21 -11.48 48.22 6.20
C THR A 21 -10.23 48.93 5.71
N VAL A 22 -9.36 49.26 6.65
CA VAL A 22 -7.93 49.36 6.34
C VAL A 22 -7.51 47.97 5.90
N TYR A 23 -7.71 47.67 4.62
CA TYR A 23 -7.33 46.38 4.07
C TYR A 23 -5.80 46.28 4.13
N PRO A 24 -5.25 45.15 4.60
CA PRO A 24 -3.83 44.90 4.44
C PRO A 24 -3.49 44.96 2.95
N SER A 25 -2.32 45.51 2.64
CA SER A 25 -1.84 45.61 1.27
C SER A 25 -1.92 44.25 0.57
N LEU A 26 -2.55 44.20 -0.60
CA LEU A 26 -2.48 43.06 -1.53
C LEU A 26 -1.17 43.04 -2.31
N ALA A 27 -0.24 43.95 -2.01
CA ALA A 27 1.10 43.87 -2.55
C ALA A 27 1.73 42.56 -2.11
N LYS A 28 2.37 41.89 -3.07
CA LYS A 28 3.14 40.67 -2.86
C LYS A 28 4.06 40.85 -1.65
N ARG A 29 3.95 39.97 -0.66
CA ARG A 29 4.78 40.05 0.54
C ARG A 29 6.22 39.66 0.17
N PRO A 30 7.26 40.22 0.81
CA PRO A 30 8.66 39.84 0.53
C PRO A 30 8.92 38.33 0.59
N ILE A 31 8.26 37.61 1.50
CA ILE A 31 8.36 36.14 1.63
C ILE A 31 7.77 35.38 0.43
N GLU A 32 6.76 35.94 -0.24
CA GLU A 32 6.15 35.34 -1.44
C GLU A 32 7.01 35.55 -2.69
N ALA A 33 8.00 36.44 -2.61
CA ALA A 33 9.01 36.64 -3.65
C ALA A 33 10.26 35.80 -3.43
N MET A 34 10.37 35.08 -2.31
CA MET A 34 11.43 34.10 -2.14
C MET A 34 11.20 32.95 -3.10
N ASP A 35 12.25 32.61 -3.84
CA ASP A 35 12.28 31.40 -4.62
C ASP A 35 12.41 30.21 -3.65
N LEU A 36 11.28 29.59 -3.36
CA LEU A 36 11.19 28.33 -2.61
C LEU A 36 11.36 27.12 -3.54
N SER A 37 11.94 27.32 -4.73
CA SER A 37 12.26 26.21 -5.61
C SER A 37 13.13 25.18 -4.88
N LYS A 38 12.92 23.93 -5.31
CA LYS A 38 13.40 22.68 -4.74
C LYS A 38 14.72 22.85 -3.95
N PRO A 39 14.79 22.38 -2.69
CA PRO A 39 16.07 22.27 -1.97
C PRO A 39 17.12 21.65 -2.90
N PRO A 40 18.39 22.11 -2.85
CA PRO A 40 19.44 21.57 -3.71
C PRO A 40 19.43 20.04 -3.64
N GLU A 41 19.44 19.39 -4.80
CA GLU A 41 19.45 17.93 -4.89
C GLU A 41 20.65 17.41 -4.09
N SER A 42 20.38 16.71 -3.00
CA SER A 42 21.44 16.05 -2.23
C SER A 42 22.18 15.09 -3.17
N ALA A 43 23.50 15.11 -3.14
CA ALA A 43 24.30 14.13 -3.88
C ALA A 43 23.82 12.71 -3.50
N PRO A 44 23.77 11.76 -4.47
CA PRO A 44 23.31 10.40 -4.20
C PRO A 44 24.14 9.81 -3.05
N ALA A 45 23.45 9.41 -1.99
CA ALA A 45 24.11 8.83 -0.83
C ALA A 45 24.82 7.54 -1.25
N THR A 46 26.12 7.47 -0.98
CA THR A 46 26.91 6.26 -1.23
C THR A 46 26.37 5.12 -0.39
N ILE A 47 25.97 4.03 -1.03
CA ILE A 47 25.56 2.81 -0.33
C ILE A 47 26.81 2.22 0.32
N VAL A 48 26.81 2.13 1.64
CA VAL A 48 27.85 1.42 2.41
C VAL A 48 27.46 -0.06 2.46
N PRO A 49 28.36 -1.00 2.09
CA PRO A 49 28.11 -2.43 2.24
C PRO A 49 27.76 -2.79 3.70
N ASP A 50 26.76 -3.66 3.87
CA ASP A 50 26.29 -4.10 5.18
C ASP A 50 26.21 -5.64 5.21
N PRO A 51 27.32 -6.32 5.59
CA PRO A 51 27.37 -7.78 5.58
C PRO A 51 26.34 -8.45 6.50
N ALA A 52 25.93 -7.77 7.58
CA ALA A 52 24.94 -8.30 8.51
C ALA A 52 23.54 -8.26 7.87
N LEU A 53 23.20 -7.16 7.20
CA LEU A 53 21.97 -7.05 6.42
C LEU A 53 21.96 -8.05 5.26
N ASP A 54 23.08 -8.20 4.55
CA ASP A 54 23.21 -9.18 3.47
C ASP A 54 22.95 -10.61 3.96
N ALA A 55 23.49 -10.99 5.12
CA ALA A 55 23.24 -12.29 5.73
C ALA A 55 21.77 -12.48 6.14
N LYS A 56 21.11 -11.42 6.65
CA LYS A 56 19.68 -11.42 6.95
C LYS A 56 18.84 -11.58 5.69
N ILE A 57 19.13 -10.81 4.63
CA ILE A 57 18.48 -10.91 3.32
C ILE A 57 18.62 -12.34 2.78
N ALA A 58 19.82 -12.91 2.78
CA ALA A 58 20.04 -14.28 2.31
C ALA A 58 19.21 -15.31 3.09
N THR A 59 19.04 -15.11 4.40
CA THR A 59 18.21 -15.98 5.25
C THR A 59 16.72 -15.86 4.91
N LEU A 60 16.22 -14.64 4.74
CA LEU A 60 14.83 -14.39 4.33
C LEU A 60 14.55 -14.93 2.93
N THR A 61 15.49 -14.78 1.99
CA THR A 61 15.40 -15.34 0.63
C THR A 61 15.29 -16.86 0.65
N ARG A 62 16.09 -17.55 1.48
CA ARG A 62 15.97 -19.02 1.63
C ARG A 62 14.63 -19.44 2.22
N ARG A 63 14.13 -18.71 3.22
CA ARG A 63 12.80 -18.96 3.80
C ARG A 63 11.69 -18.75 2.77
N LEU A 64 11.76 -17.68 1.97
CA LEU A 64 10.82 -17.43 0.89
C LEU A 64 10.80 -18.59 -0.12
N ALA A 65 11.97 -19.11 -0.51
CA ALA A 65 12.07 -20.25 -1.41
C ALA A 65 11.45 -21.52 -0.82
N ALA A 66 11.65 -21.77 0.48
CA ALA A 66 11.04 -22.91 1.17
C ALA A 66 9.51 -22.78 1.25
N LEU A 67 8.99 -21.60 1.60
CA LEU A 67 7.55 -21.32 1.63
C LEU A 67 6.92 -21.47 0.25
N LYS A 68 7.58 -20.97 -0.80
CA LYS A 68 7.15 -21.14 -2.18
C LYS A 68 7.03 -22.62 -2.55
N SER A 69 8.06 -23.42 -2.26
CA SER A 69 8.06 -24.86 -2.58
C SER A 69 6.98 -25.63 -1.81
N GLY A 70 6.82 -25.32 -0.51
CA GLY A 70 5.77 -25.91 0.34
C GLY A 70 4.37 -25.58 -0.17
N PHE A 71 4.12 -24.31 -0.44
CA PHE A 71 2.86 -23.86 -1.02
C PHE A 71 2.58 -24.52 -2.37
N ASP A 72 3.56 -24.56 -3.28
CA ASP A 72 3.37 -25.15 -4.62
C ASP A 72 2.99 -26.64 -4.52
N THR A 73 3.57 -27.37 -3.56
CA THR A 73 3.25 -28.78 -3.29
C THR A 73 1.82 -28.95 -2.77
N ASP A 74 1.44 -28.21 -1.74
CA ASP A 74 0.11 -28.33 -1.13
C ASP A 74 -0.99 -27.76 -2.03
N ALA A 75 -0.69 -26.73 -2.83
CA ALA A 75 -1.62 -26.18 -3.81
C ALA A 75 -1.93 -27.21 -4.91
N ALA A 76 -0.94 -27.96 -5.39
CA ALA A 76 -1.17 -29.03 -6.36
C ALA A 76 -2.06 -30.14 -5.78
N ARG A 77 -1.86 -30.49 -4.50
CA ARG A 77 -2.71 -31.43 -3.77
C ARG A 77 -4.14 -30.89 -3.62
N ALA A 78 -4.30 -29.66 -3.16
CA ALA A 78 -5.61 -29.01 -2.98
C ALA A 78 -6.37 -28.91 -4.31
N GLU A 79 -5.68 -28.58 -5.41
CA GLU A 79 -6.26 -28.56 -6.75
C GLU A 79 -6.74 -29.95 -7.19
N THR A 80 -5.96 -30.99 -6.92
CA THR A 80 -6.36 -32.38 -7.22
C THR A 80 -7.62 -32.78 -6.47
N LEU A 81 -7.69 -32.45 -5.17
CA LEU A 81 -8.88 -32.71 -4.33
C LEU A 81 -10.10 -31.95 -4.85
N ALA A 82 -9.94 -30.68 -5.20
CA ALA A 82 -11.04 -29.85 -5.70
C ALA A 82 -11.58 -30.31 -7.07
N ARG A 83 -10.76 -30.98 -7.89
CA ARG A 83 -11.17 -31.54 -9.19
C ARG A 83 -11.82 -32.92 -9.08
N ALA A 84 -11.74 -33.59 -7.93
CA ALA A 84 -12.33 -34.92 -7.76
C ALA A 84 -13.84 -34.86 -7.98
N GLY A 85 -14.42 -35.86 -8.68
CA GLY A 85 -15.83 -35.84 -9.06
C GLY A 85 -16.80 -35.66 -7.88
N GLY A 86 -16.49 -36.27 -6.72
CA GLY A 86 -17.28 -36.12 -5.50
C GLY A 86 -17.25 -34.72 -4.88
N ALA A 87 -16.21 -33.92 -5.15
CA ALA A 87 -16.08 -32.55 -4.64
C ALA A 87 -17.07 -31.57 -5.30
N ARG A 88 -17.79 -32.00 -6.35
CA ARG A 88 -18.86 -31.21 -6.98
C ARG A 88 -20.20 -31.29 -6.25
N THR A 89 -20.33 -32.15 -5.25
CA THR A 89 -21.53 -32.23 -4.40
C THR A 89 -21.25 -31.53 -3.08
N VAL A 90 -21.85 -30.36 -2.87
CA VAL A 90 -21.70 -29.59 -1.61
C VAL A 90 -22.06 -30.48 -0.41
N GLY A 91 -21.22 -30.45 0.61
CA GLY A 91 -21.41 -31.23 1.84
C GLY A 91 -21.00 -32.70 1.76
N SER A 92 -20.51 -33.18 0.61
CA SER A 92 -19.91 -34.52 0.53
C SER A 92 -18.57 -34.57 1.27
N GLU A 93 -18.14 -35.77 1.67
CA GLU A 93 -16.81 -35.99 2.27
C GLU A 93 -15.68 -35.51 1.35
N ALA A 94 -15.81 -35.71 0.04
CA ALA A 94 -14.83 -35.23 -0.94
C ALA A 94 -14.80 -33.69 -1.02
N TRP A 95 -15.96 -33.03 -0.90
CA TRP A 95 -16.05 -31.57 -0.85
C TRP A 95 -15.43 -31.03 0.45
N LEU A 96 -15.74 -31.63 1.61
CA LEU A 96 -15.14 -31.25 2.90
C LEU A 96 -13.61 -31.43 2.91
N THR A 97 -13.13 -32.54 2.32
CA THR A 97 -11.70 -32.81 2.18
C THR A 97 -11.03 -31.75 1.30
N ALA A 98 -11.66 -31.35 0.20
CA ALA A 98 -11.14 -30.30 -0.67
C ALA A 98 -11.11 -28.93 0.02
N GLN A 99 -12.15 -28.57 0.78
CA GLN A 99 -12.18 -27.34 1.58
C GLN A 99 -11.08 -27.32 2.65
N THR A 100 -10.83 -28.47 3.29
CA THR A 100 -9.73 -28.61 4.26
C THR A 100 -8.37 -28.45 3.59
N GLY A 101 -8.19 -29.03 2.41
CA GLY A 101 -6.98 -28.85 1.60
C GLY A 101 -6.75 -27.40 1.19
N LEU A 102 -7.82 -26.67 0.86
CA LEU A 102 -7.75 -25.24 0.58
C LEU A 102 -7.38 -24.42 1.83
N ALA A 103 -7.99 -24.71 2.97
CA ALA A 103 -7.70 -24.04 4.24
C ALA A 103 -6.23 -24.23 4.69
N ALA A 104 -5.64 -25.40 4.41
CA ALA A 104 -4.22 -25.63 4.68
C ALA A 104 -3.28 -24.66 3.92
N LEU A 105 -3.73 -24.07 2.81
CA LEU A 105 -2.94 -23.06 2.09
C LEU A 105 -2.83 -21.74 2.85
N ASP A 106 -3.74 -21.46 3.79
CA ASP A 106 -3.71 -20.22 4.57
C ASP A 106 -2.55 -20.19 5.57
N ASP A 107 -2.07 -21.34 6.05
CA ASP A 107 -0.87 -21.42 6.90
C ASP A 107 0.38 -20.95 6.16
N TRP A 108 0.53 -21.30 4.89
CA TRP A 108 1.62 -20.83 4.05
C TRP A 108 1.53 -19.32 3.78
N ARG A 109 0.31 -18.82 3.57
CA ARG A 109 0.05 -17.39 3.35
C ARG A 109 0.33 -16.57 4.62
N ALA A 110 -0.03 -17.08 5.78
CA ALA A 110 0.29 -16.47 7.07
C ALA A 110 1.81 -16.39 7.28
N GLN A 111 2.54 -17.48 7.00
CA GLN A 111 4.00 -17.47 7.08
C GLN A 111 4.65 -16.50 6.08
N THR A 112 4.11 -16.39 4.87
CA THR A 112 4.57 -15.41 3.87
C THR A 112 4.31 -13.97 4.35
N SER A 113 3.16 -13.73 5.00
CA SER A 113 2.86 -12.43 5.63
C SER A 113 3.84 -12.09 6.76
N THR A 114 4.26 -13.08 7.54
CA THR A 114 5.32 -12.87 8.55
C THR A 114 6.63 -12.43 7.91
N LEU A 115 7.02 -13.01 6.77
CA LEU A 115 8.21 -12.58 6.02
C LEU A 115 8.12 -11.12 5.55
N VAL A 116 6.93 -10.65 5.13
CA VAL A 116 6.72 -9.23 4.79
C VAL A 116 7.07 -8.36 5.99
N GLY A 117 6.53 -8.69 7.17
CA GLY A 117 6.81 -7.95 8.41
C GLY A 117 8.29 -7.89 8.75
N GLU A 118 9.00 -9.02 8.64
CA GLU A 118 10.43 -9.11 8.94
C GLU A 118 11.31 -8.30 7.96
N ALA A 119 10.95 -8.27 6.68
CA ALA A 119 11.63 -7.46 5.66
C ALA A 119 11.36 -5.96 5.87
N ASP A 120 10.11 -5.61 6.18
CA ASP A 120 9.73 -4.23 6.48
C ASP A 120 10.39 -3.72 7.77
N ASP A 121 10.57 -4.56 8.79
CA ASP A 121 11.33 -4.19 9.99
C ASP A 121 12.79 -3.87 9.68
N ALA A 122 13.41 -4.62 8.75
CA ALA A 122 14.75 -4.29 8.29
C ALA A 122 14.77 -2.92 7.58
N ALA A 123 13.78 -2.64 6.73
CA ALA A 123 13.67 -1.36 6.03
C ALA A 123 13.42 -0.19 7.01
N ARG A 124 12.52 -0.38 8.00
CA ARG A 124 12.23 0.58 9.07
C ARG A 124 13.45 0.89 9.92
N THR A 125 14.24 -0.13 10.26
CA THR A 125 15.49 0.05 11.03
C THR A 125 16.45 0.97 10.29
N ARG A 126 16.65 0.76 8.98
CA ARG A 126 17.49 1.61 8.15
C ARG A 126 16.97 3.02 8.02
N ALA A 127 15.67 3.17 7.78
CA ALA A 127 15.01 4.47 7.67
C ALA A 127 15.17 5.28 8.96
N THR A 128 15.02 4.63 10.12
CA THR A 128 15.23 5.25 11.44
C THR A 128 16.68 5.69 11.65
N ALA A 129 17.63 4.93 11.11
CA ALA A 129 19.05 5.28 11.10
C ALA A 129 19.45 6.29 10.00
N LEU A 130 18.48 6.83 9.24
CA LEU A 130 18.70 7.72 8.10
C LEU A 130 19.68 7.14 7.06
N GLN A 131 19.72 5.82 6.94
CA GLN A 131 20.55 5.14 5.97
C GLN A 131 19.90 5.19 4.58
N PRO A 132 20.71 5.22 3.50
CA PRO A 132 20.18 5.18 2.16
C PRO A 132 19.40 3.89 1.90
N PRO A 133 18.49 3.90 0.90
CA PRO A 133 17.81 2.70 0.44
C PRO A 133 18.80 1.58 0.08
N TYR A 134 18.39 0.33 0.30
CA TYR A 134 19.25 -0.83 0.08
C TYR A 134 18.65 -1.71 -1.02
N PRO A 135 19.20 -1.70 -2.25
CA PRO A 135 18.56 -2.34 -3.40
C PRO A 135 18.27 -3.84 -3.22
N ALA A 136 19.15 -4.57 -2.52
CA ALA A 136 18.93 -5.99 -2.25
C ALA A 136 17.75 -6.25 -1.30
N LEU A 137 17.48 -5.32 -0.37
CA LEU A 137 16.33 -5.40 0.52
C LEU A 137 15.03 -5.07 -0.23
N GLU A 138 15.05 -4.04 -1.08
CA GLU A 138 13.91 -3.68 -1.94
C GLU A 138 13.55 -4.82 -2.90
N ALA A 139 14.57 -5.46 -3.51
CA ALA A 139 14.37 -6.62 -4.37
C ALA A 139 13.74 -7.79 -3.61
N LEU A 140 14.17 -8.04 -2.37
CA LEU A 140 13.55 -9.05 -1.51
C LEU A 140 12.09 -8.70 -1.17
N GLN A 141 11.79 -7.45 -0.78
CA GLN A 141 10.42 -7.02 -0.50
C GLN A 141 9.51 -7.19 -1.73
N ALA A 142 9.99 -6.81 -2.91
CA ALA A 142 9.28 -7.01 -4.16
C ALA A 142 9.03 -8.51 -4.45
N ALA A 143 10.03 -9.36 -4.22
CA ALA A 143 9.89 -10.82 -4.40
C ALA A 143 8.87 -11.44 -3.43
N ILE A 144 8.87 -11.04 -2.15
CA ILE A 144 7.88 -11.50 -1.17
C ILE A 144 6.48 -11.02 -1.56
N GLY A 145 6.34 -9.77 -1.98
CA GLY A 145 5.06 -9.21 -2.45
C GLY A 145 4.50 -9.95 -3.67
N ALA A 146 5.36 -10.26 -4.64
CA ALA A 146 4.98 -11.05 -5.82
C ALA A 146 4.55 -12.47 -5.44
N GLU A 147 5.26 -13.11 -4.51
CA GLU A 147 4.88 -14.43 -4.00
C GLU A 147 3.51 -14.40 -3.29
N SER A 148 3.29 -13.43 -2.41
CA SER A 148 2.02 -13.27 -1.69
C SER A 148 0.84 -13.11 -2.66
N ALA A 149 1.00 -12.26 -3.69
CA ALA A 149 0.00 -12.10 -4.74
C ALA A 149 -0.29 -13.42 -5.47
N ARG A 150 0.77 -14.15 -5.85
CA ARG A 150 0.64 -15.42 -6.57
C ARG A 150 -0.04 -16.51 -5.74
N GLN A 151 0.24 -16.58 -4.44
CA GLN A 151 -0.44 -17.50 -3.52
C GLN A 151 -1.94 -17.18 -3.39
N ASN A 152 -2.28 -15.90 -3.28
CA ASN A 152 -3.68 -15.45 -3.23
C ASN A 152 -4.44 -15.81 -4.52
N ASP A 153 -3.82 -15.61 -5.68
CA ASP A 153 -4.40 -15.99 -6.98
C ASP A 153 -4.60 -17.50 -7.10
N ALA A 154 -3.61 -18.29 -6.68
CA ALA A 154 -3.71 -19.75 -6.70
C ALA A 154 -4.82 -20.27 -5.80
N ALA A 155 -4.94 -19.76 -4.57
CA ALA A 155 -6.00 -20.13 -3.65
C ALA A 155 -7.39 -19.79 -4.22
N ARG A 156 -7.57 -18.58 -4.77
CA ARG A 156 -8.82 -18.18 -5.45
C ARG A 156 -9.17 -19.10 -6.62
N ARG A 157 -8.18 -19.44 -7.45
CA ARG A 157 -8.37 -20.34 -8.60
C ARG A 157 -8.81 -21.73 -8.15
N ILE A 158 -8.24 -22.26 -7.07
CA ILE A 158 -8.62 -23.56 -6.52
C ILE A 158 -10.02 -23.49 -5.91
N GLN A 159 -10.32 -22.43 -5.15
CA GLN A 159 -11.64 -22.19 -4.57
C GLN A 159 -12.74 -22.19 -5.64
N ALA A 160 -12.49 -21.54 -6.79
CA ALA A 160 -13.43 -21.50 -7.91
C ALA A 160 -13.73 -22.89 -8.56
N LEU A 161 -12.97 -23.93 -8.23
CA LEU A 161 -13.28 -25.30 -8.65
C LEU A 161 -14.36 -25.96 -7.78
N LEU A 162 -14.59 -25.43 -6.58
CA LEU A 162 -15.58 -25.96 -5.64
C LEU A 162 -16.92 -25.23 -5.79
N PRO A 163 -18.05 -25.96 -5.75
CA PRO A 163 -19.37 -25.35 -5.74
C PRO A 163 -19.66 -24.67 -4.39
N GLY A 164 -20.41 -23.57 -4.43
CA GLY A 164 -20.84 -22.82 -3.25
C GLY A 164 -19.72 -22.05 -2.54
N ALA A 165 -18.61 -21.82 -3.23
CA ALA A 165 -17.42 -21.13 -2.74
C ALA A 165 -17.38 -19.65 -3.12
#